data_AF-A0A218ZBN6-F1
#
_entry.id   AF-A0A218ZBN6-F1
#
_cell.length_a   1.000
_cell.length_b   1.000
_cell.length_c   1.000
_cell.angle_alpha   90.00
_cell.angle_beta   90.00
_cell.angle_gamma   90.00
#
_symmetry.space_group_name_H-M   'P 1'
#
loop_
_entity.id
_entity.type
_entity.pdbx_description
1 polymer ?
#
loop_
_entity_poly.entity_id
_entity_poly.type
_entity_poly.pdbx_seq_one_letter_code
_entity_poly.pdbx_strand_id
1 'polypeptide(L)'
;MSQPKVLASATRQINAVVVSAGLMQKTVKARIGVQKWNNHIKKKFNLMSNVLVRDPNSSLRIGDIISISPGWRYSKRVHHVVNSIVAPFGARVEERPSVPTLEERLEEREKKRRAKEERKRIARGGKPKEVKVGKGSGRTGRREEDHGVRGEQE
;
A
#
# COMPACT_ATOMS: atom_id res chain seq x y z
N MET A 1 4.74 8.64 -10.28
CA MET A 1 4.08 9.52 -9.30
C MET A 1 5.07 9.75 -8.19
N SER A 2 5.26 11.02 -7.79
CA SER A 2 6.06 11.35 -6.61
C SER A 2 5.34 10.86 -5.35
N GLN A 3 6.07 10.30 -4.38
CA GLN A 3 5.57 9.81 -3.09
C GLN A 3 4.53 10.74 -2.41
N PRO A 4 4.71 12.08 -2.35
CA PRO A 4 3.72 13.01 -1.79
C PRO A 4 2.30 12.88 -2.39
N LYS A 5 2.17 12.59 -3.68
CA LYS A 5 0.85 12.47 -4.32
C LYS A 5 0.11 11.20 -3.91
N VAL A 6 0.84 10.14 -3.51
CA VAL A 6 0.26 8.91 -3.00
C VAL A 6 -0.20 9.11 -1.55
N LEU A 7 0.62 9.77 -0.73
CA LEU A 7 0.28 10.11 0.65
C LEU A 7 -0.94 11.03 0.74
N ALA A 8 -0.97 12.11 -0.04
CA ALA A 8 -2.12 13.02 -0.08
C ALA A 8 -3.43 12.35 -0.56
N SER A 9 -3.32 11.26 -1.32
CA SER A 9 -4.48 10.51 -1.77
C SER A 9 -4.94 9.46 -0.77
N ALA A 10 -4.04 9.00 0.09
CA ALA A 10 -4.37 8.07 1.16
C ALA A 10 -5.16 8.73 2.31
N THR A 11 -4.97 10.03 2.53
CA THR A 11 -5.71 10.79 3.55
C THR A 11 -7.18 10.95 3.19
N ARG A 12 -7.52 11.01 1.89
CA ARG A 12 -8.91 11.08 1.44
C ARG A 12 -9.54 9.68 1.46
N GLN A 13 -10.34 9.43 2.48
CA GLN A 13 -11.11 8.20 2.61
C GLN A 13 -12.56 8.41 2.17
N ILE A 14 -13.10 7.43 1.43
CA ILE A 14 -14.48 7.42 0.95
C ILE A 14 -15.10 6.09 1.34
N ASN A 15 -16.29 6.13 1.95
CA ASN A 15 -17.04 4.92 2.24
C ASN A 15 -17.78 4.45 0.98
N ALA A 16 -17.70 3.16 0.70
CA ALA A 16 -18.31 2.53 -0.47
C ALA A 16 -18.93 1.18 -0.10
N VAL A 17 -19.94 0.77 -0.87
CA VAL A 17 -20.57 -0.55 -0.72
C VAL A 17 -20.15 -1.44 -1.88
N VAL A 18 -19.71 -2.66 -1.60
CA VAL A 18 -19.33 -3.63 -2.64
C VAL A 18 -20.58 -4.18 -3.33
N VAL A 19 -20.67 -3.98 -4.65
CA VAL A 19 -21.82 -4.42 -5.47
C VAL A 19 -21.55 -5.77 -6.12
N SER A 20 -20.31 -6.01 -6.58
CA SER A 20 -19.92 -7.29 -7.17
C SER A 20 -18.48 -7.64 -6.84
N ALA A 21 -18.26 -8.86 -6.37
CA ALA A 21 -16.95 -9.43 -6.04
C ALA A 21 -16.78 -10.81 -6.74
N GLY A 22 -15.54 -11.27 -6.92
CA GLY A 22 -15.23 -12.60 -7.47
C GLY A 22 -15.21 -12.72 -9.01
N LEU A 23 -15.83 -11.79 -9.73
CA LEU A 23 -15.83 -11.80 -11.21
C LEU A 23 -14.51 -11.34 -11.83
N MET A 24 -13.73 -10.54 -11.08
CA MET A 24 -12.45 -9.99 -11.53
C MET A 24 -11.37 -10.30 -10.51
N GLN A 25 -10.19 -10.70 -10.99
CA GLN A 25 -9.05 -10.97 -10.11
C GLN A 25 -8.60 -9.71 -9.38
N LYS A 26 -8.56 -9.79 -8.03
CA LYS A 26 -8.06 -8.74 -7.13
C LYS A 26 -8.73 -7.37 -7.33
N THR A 27 -9.95 -7.35 -7.85
CA THR A 27 -10.66 -6.12 -8.20
C THR A 27 -12.14 -6.31 -7.95
N VAL A 28 -12.80 -5.32 -7.36
CA VAL A 28 -14.24 -5.32 -7.09
C VAL A 28 -14.91 -4.10 -7.70
N LYS A 29 -16.22 -4.21 -7.90
CA LYS A 29 -17.07 -3.05 -8.24
C LYS A 29 -17.70 -2.55 -6.95
N ALA A 30 -17.45 -1.29 -6.61
CA ALA A 30 -18.01 -0.64 -5.44
C ALA A 30 -18.85 0.57 -5.84
N ARG A 31 -19.87 0.87 -5.05
CA ARG A 31 -20.77 2.01 -5.23
C ARG A 31 -20.46 3.07 -4.19
N ILE A 32 -20.30 4.31 -4.64
CA ILE A 32 -20.10 5.50 -3.81
C ILE A 32 -21.31 6.42 -3.90
N GLY A 33 -21.63 7.09 -2.80
CA GLY A 33 -22.59 8.19 -2.77
C GLY A 33 -21.94 9.48 -3.26
N VAL A 34 -22.61 10.19 -4.15
CA VAL A 34 -22.17 11.49 -4.69
C VAL A 34 -23.35 12.46 -4.58
N GLN A 35 -23.11 13.70 -4.17
CA GLN A 35 -24.14 14.73 -4.23
C GLN A 35 -23.99 15.56 -5.50
N LYS A 36 -25.08 15.70 -6.26
CA LYS A 36 -25.14 16.57 -7.43
C LYS A 36 -26.02 17.77 -7.14
N TRP A 37 -25.48 18.96 -7.32
CA TRP A 37 -26.24 20.20 -7.24
C TRP A 37 -27.06 20.40 -8.52
N ASN A 38 -28.35 20.67 -8.37
CA ASN A 38 -29.21 21.09 -9.47
C ASN A 38 -29.31 22.63 -9.48
N ASN A 39 -28.79 23.27 -10.54
CA ASN A 39 -28.77 24.72 -10.67
C ASN A 39 -30.15 25.36 -10.86
N HIS A 40 -31.13 24.63 -11.37
CA HIS A 40 -32.48 25.15 -11.58
C HIS A 40 -33.28 25.11 -10.26
N ILE A 41 -33.28 23.94 -9.61
CA ILE A 41 -34.04 23.72 -8.35
C ILE A 41 -33.28 24.27 -7.12
N LYS A 42 -31.99 24.60 -7.27
CA LYS A 42 -31.10 25.05 -6.18
C LYS A 42 -31.05 24.07 -4.99
N LYS A 43 -31.00 22.77 -5.30
CA LYS A 43 -30.99 21.69 -4.30
C LYS A 43 -29.93 20.63 -4.64
N LYS A 44 -29.32 20.05 -3.61
CA LYS A 44 -28.45 18.87 -3.73
C LYS A 44 -29.29 17.61 -3.76
N PHE A 45 -29.05 16.75 -4.75
CA PHE A 45 -29.63 15.42 -4.88
C PHE A 45 -28.58 14.35 -4.66
N ASN A 46 -28.99 13.26 -4.00
CA ASN A 46 -28.14 12.09 -3.83
C ASN A 46 -28.11 11.29 -5.14
N LEU A 47 -26.91 11.06 -5.63
CA LEU A 47 -26.62 10.22 -6.79
C LEU A 47 -25.69 9.09 -6.36
N MET A 48 -25.73 7.98 -7.06
CA MET A 48 -24.81 6.87 -6.86
C MET A 48 -23.89 6.73 -8.06
N SER A 49 -22.60 6.50 -7.82
CA SER A 49 -21.62 6.22 -8.87
C SER A 49 -20.91 4.91 -8.59
N ASN A 50 -20.63 4.13 -9.64
CA ASN A 50 -19.90 2.87 -9.52
C ASN A 50 -18.43 3.09 -9.90
N VAL A 51 -17.54 2.59 -9.07
CA VAL A 51 -16.08 2.65 -9.27
C VAL A 51 -15.47 1.26 -9.18
N LEU A 52 -14.35 1.06 -9.88
CA LEU A 52 -13.54 -0.15 -9.72
C LEU A 52 -12.46 0.07 -8.68
N VAL A 53 -12.37 -0.87 -7.75
CA VAL A 53 -11.49 -0.81 -6.58
C VAL A 53 -10.56 -2.02 -6.58
N ARG A 54 -9.28 -1.78 -6.36
CA ARG A 54 -8.28 -2.83 -6.21
C ARG A 54 -8.33 -3.42 -4.80
N ASP A 55 -8.50 -4.73 -4.73
CA ASP A 55 -8.39 -5.55 -3.53
C ASP A 55 -7.17 -6.49 -3.66
N PRO A 56 -6.02 -6.17 -3.04
CA PRO A 56 -4.78 -6.93 -3.24
C PRO A 56 -4.86 -8.42 -2.87
N ASN A 57 -5.65 -8.75 -1.84
CA ASN A 57 -5.72 -10.08 -1.23
C ASN A 57 -7.06 -10.78 -1.45
N SER A 58 -7.97 -10.18 -2.26
CA SER A 58 -9.28 -10.75 -2.59
C SER A 58 -10.12 -11.09 -1.33
N SER A 59 -10.07 -10.22 -0.32
CA SER A 59 -10.73 -10.41 0.96
C SER A 59 -12.21 -10.00 0.95
N LEU A 60 -12.63 -9.20 -0.03
CA LEU A 60 -13.97 -8.62 -0.05
C LEU A 60 -15.06 -9.59 -0.55
N ARG A 61 -16.28 -9.38 -0.05
CA ARG A 61 -17.51 -10.06 -0.46
C ARG A 61 -18.56 -9.03 -0.87
N ILE A 62 -19.60 -9.50 -1.55
CA ILE A 62 -20.72 -8.66 -1.98
C ILE A 62 -21.45 -8.16 -0.73
N GLY A 63 -21.78 -6.85 -0.69
CA GLY A 63 -22.48 -6.23 0.44
C GLY A 63 -21.57 -5.64 1.52
N ASP A 64 -20.26 -5.90 1.48
CA ASP A 64 -19.33 -5.29 2.45
C ASP A 64 -19.32 -3.75 2.32
N ILE A 65 -19.22 -3.08 3.47
CA ILE A 65 -18.95 -1.64 3.54
C ILE A 65 -17.45 -1.45 3.72
N ILE A 66 -16.83 -0.71 2.82
CA ILE A 66 -15.37 -0.55 2.73
C ILE A 66 -14.98 0.92 2.74
N SER A 67 -13.80 1.20 3.31
CA SER A 67 -13.12 2.49 3.15
C SER A 67 -12.15 2.39 1.98
N ILE A 68 -12.29 3.28 0.99
CA ILE A 68 -11.44 3.32 -0.19
C ILE A 68 -10.63 4.63 -0.24
N SER A 69 -9.42 4.53 -0.77
CA SER A 69 -8.59 5.69 -1.12
C SER A 69 -8.50 5.84 -2.65
N PRO A 70 -8.70 7.04 -3.21
CA PRO A 70 -8.47 7.31 -4.62
C PRO A 70 -6.97 7.41 -4.94
N GLY A 71 -6.62 7.75 -6.19
CA GLY A 71 -5.27 8.11 -6.63
C GLY A 71 -4.30 6.96 -6.89
N TRP A 72 -4.70 5.73 -6.59
CA TRP A 72 -3.93 4.53 -6.87
C TRP A 72 -4.26 3.96 -8.26
N ARG A 73 -3.55 4.45 -9.28
CA ARG A 73 -3.69 3.94 -10.65
C ARG A 73 -3.00 2.59 -10.83
N TYR A 74 -3.77 1.50 -10.79
CA TYR A 74 -3.32 0.14 -11.11
C TYR A 74 -3.59 -0.24 -12.58
N SER A 75 -4.68 0.27 -13.15
CA SER A 75 -5.09 0.01 -14.54
C SER A 75 -5.71 1.26 -15.16
N LYS A 76 -6.25 1.14 -16.39
CA LYS A 76 -6.94 2.23 -17.10
C LYS A 76 -8.20 2.71 -16.38
N ARG A 77 -8.92 1.82 -15.69
CA ARG A 77 -10.19 2.12 -14.98
C ARG A 77 -10.10 1.95 -13.46
N VAL A 78 -9.01 1.35 -12.95
CA VAL A 78 -8.84 1.06 -11.51
C VAL A 78 -7.93 2.12 -10.91
N HIS A 79 -8.56 3.05 -10.19
CA HIS A 79 -7.93 4.22 -9.56
C HIS A 79 -8.09 4.26 -8.04
N HIS A 80 -8.82 3.30 -7.48
CA HIS A 80 -9.12 3.22 -6.06
C HIS A 80 -8.53 1.95 -5.46
N VAL A 81 -8.16 2.00 -4.20
CA VAL A 81 -7.67 0.88 -3.40
C VAL A 81 -8.46 0.78 -2.11
N VAL A 82 -8.69 -0.45 -1.66
CA VAL A 82 -9.26 -0.75 -0.33
C VAL A 82 -8.24 -0.38 0.75
N ASN A 83 -8.67 0.40 1.73
CA ASN A 83 -7.89 0.67 2.94
C ASN A 83 -8.28 -0.28 4.08
N SER A 84 -9.57 -0.37 4.38
CA SER A 84 -10.10 -1.23 5.45
C SER A 84 -11.54 -1.65 5.16
N ILE A 85 -11.95 -2.76 5.79
CA ILE A 85 -13.35 -3.19 5.84
C ILE A 85 -13.98 -2.50 7.04
N VAL A 86 -15.01 -1.70 6.80
CA VAL A 86 -15.73 -0.95 7.85
C VAL A 86 -16.79 -1.85 8.49
N ALA A 87 -17.56 -2.54 7.66
CA ALA A 87 -18.54 -3.52 8.12
C ALA A 87 -18.54 -4.72 7.17
N PRO A 88 -18.19 -5.94 7.66
CA PRO A 88 -18.27 -7.16 6.86
C PRO A 88 -19.73 -7.59 6.70
N PHE A 89 -20.06 -8.13 5.53
CA PHE A 89 -21.31 -8.82 5.27
C PHE A 89 -21.09 -10.34 5.25
N GLY A 90 -21.80 -11.08 6.09
CA GLY A 90 -21.62 -12.53 6.24
C GLY A 90 -20.43 -12.90 7.11
N ALA A 91 -19.41 -13.57 6.54
CA ALA A 91 -18.23 -14.08 7.26
C ALA A 91 -17.47 -12.96 8.01
N ARG A 92 -16.87 -13.27 9.17
CA ARG A 92 -16.17 -12.26 9.97
C ARG A 92 -14.89 -11.78 9.27
N VAL A 93 -14.34 -10.63 9.70
CA VAL A 93 -13.09 -10.09 9.12
C VAL A 93 -11.90 -11.03 9.36
N GLU A 94 -11.88 -11.71 10.51
CA GLU A 94 -10.80 -12.61 10.94
C GLU A 94 -10.67 -13.87 10.08
N GLU A 95 -11.78 -14.35 9.51
CA GLU A 95 -11.81 -15.54 8.64
C GLU A 95 -11.31 -15.23 7.22
N ARG A 96 -11.05 -13.95 6.92
CA ARG A 96 -10.71 -13.47 5.58
C ARG A 96 -9.23 -13.07 5.52
N PRO A 97 -8.61 -13.09 4.34
CA PRO A 97 -7.28 -12.53 4.16
C PRO A 97 -7.25 -11.06 4.59
N SER A 98 -6.24 -10.66 5.38
CA SER A 98 -6.11 -9.27 5.83
C SER A 98 -5.86 -8.33 4.65
N VAL A 99 -6.34 -7.09 4.73
CA VAL A 99 -6.09 -6.04 3.72
C VAL A 99 -4.73 -5.40 4.00
N PRO A 100 -3.82 -5.32 3.00
CA PRO A 100 -2.49 -4.76 3.22
C PRO A 100 -2.52 -3.28 3.63
N THR A 101 -1.62 -2.92 4.54
CA THR A 101 -1.44 -1.53 4.97
C THR A 101 -0.88 -0.67 3.84
N LEU A 102 -0.90 0.65 4.02
CA LEU A 102 -0.34 1.56 3.01
C LEU A 102 1.16 1.34 2.83
N GLU A 103 1.88 1.10 3.92
CA GLU A 103 3.33 0.92 3.94
C GLU A 103 3.72 -0.35 3.19
N GLU A 104 3.06 -1.47 3.49
CA GLU A 104 3.23 -2.74 2.77
C GLU A 104 2.98 -2.58 1.26
N ARG A 105 1.93 -1.83 0.89
CA ARG A 105 1.62 -1.52 -0.52
C ARG A 105 2.72 -0.71 -1.20
N LEU A 106 3.30 0.27 -0.49
CA LEU A 106 4.40 1.07 -1.01
C LEU A 106 5.65 0.22 -1.18
N GLU A 107 6.00 -0.59 -0.17
CA GLU A 107 7.13 -1.52 -0.24
C GLU A 107 7.00 -2.50 -1.40
N GLU A 108 5.83 -3.13 -1.58
CA GLU A 108 5.59 -4.02 -2.71
C GLU A 108 5.83 -3.32 -4.05
N ARG A 109 5.38 -2.06 -4.16
CA ARG A 109 5.56 -1.26 -5.37
C ARG A 109 7.02 -0.91 -5.60
N GLU A 110 7.76 -0.58 -4.53
CA GLU A 110 9.19 -0.34 -4.58
C GLU A 110 9.96 -1.59 -4.99
N LYS A 111 9.65 -2.75 -4.39
CA LYS A 111 10.22 -4.06 -4.72
C LYS A 111 10.01 -4.37 -6.20
N LYS A 112 8.79 -4.20 -6.71
CA LYS A 112 8.45 -4.38 -8.15
C LYS A 112 9.20 -3.40 -9.06
N ARG A 113 9.37 -2.14 -8.63
CA ARG A 113 10.14 -1.12 -9.37
C ARG A 113 11.63 -1.49 -9.43
N ARG A 114 12.25 -1.82 -8.30
CA ARG A 114 13.66 -2.22 -8.19
C ARG A 114 13.95 -3.46 -9.04
N ALA A 115 13.10 -4.49 -8.96
CA ALA A 115 13.22 -5.70 -9.78
C ALA A 115 13.07 -5.41 -11.29
N LYS A 116 12.26 -4.42 -11.69
CA LYS A 116 12.17 -3.99 -13.09
C LYS A 116 13.41 -3.23 -13.54
N GLU A 117 13.94 -2.35 -12.71
CA GLU A 117 15.17 -1.59 -12.99
C GLU A 117 16.38 -2.51 -13.11
N GLU A 118 16.49 -3.52 -12.24
CA GLU A 118 17.51 -4.55 -12.32
C GLU A 118 17.43 -5.35 -13.63
N ARG A 119 16.25 -5.85 -13.99
CA ARG A 119 16.05 -6.54 -15.27
C ARG A 119 16.46 -5.67 -16.46
N LYS A 120 16.12 -4.38 -16.44
CA LYS A 120 16.53 -3.43 -17.48
C LYS A 120 18.03 -3.18 -17.51
N ARG A 121 18.69 -3.13 -16.34
CA ARG A 121 20.13 -2.94 -16.23
C ARG A 121 20.89 -4.12 -16.82
N ILE A 122 20.48 -5.34 -16.45
CA ILE A 122 21.06 -6.58 -16.98
C ILE A 122 20.87 -6.65 -18.49
N ALA A 123 19.67 -6.35 -19.00
CA ALA A 123 19.39 -6.32 -20.44
C ALA A 123 20.20 -5.28 -21.21
N ARG A 124 20.77 -4.26 -20.54
CA ARG A 124 21.65 -3.24 -21.12
C ARG A 124 23.15 -3.54 -20.91
N GLY A 125 23.50 -4.76 -20.47
CA GLY A 125 24.89 -5.18 -20.24
C GLY A 125 25.48 -4.75 -18.90
N GLY A 126 24.69 -4.17 -17.98
CA GLY A 126 25.17 -3.82 -16.64
C GLY A 126 25.21 -5.03 -15.70
N LYS A 127 26.26 -5.14 -14.89
CA LYS A 127 26.40 -6.21 -13.86
C LYS A 127 25.27 -6.17 -12.81
N PRO A 128 24.90 -7.30 -12.20
CA PRO A 128 23.95 -7.32 -11.08
C PRO A 128 24.49 -6.50 -9.90
N LYS A 129 23.62 -5.77 -9.19
CA LYS A 129 23.99 -5.08 -7.96
C LYS A 129 23.99 -6.14 -6.87
N GLU A 130 25.14 -6.44 -6.28
CA GLU A 130 25.19 -7.22 -5.05
C GLU A 130 24.33 -6.55 -3.99
N VAL A 131 23.34 -7.27 -3.49
CA VAL A 131 22.56 -6.84 -2.33
C VAL A 131 23.50 -6.97 -1.13
N LYS A 132 24.12 -5.86 -0.71
CA LYS A 132 24.82 -5.81 0.57
C LYS A 132 23.78 -5.98 1.68
N VAL A 133 23.54 -7.22 2.10
CA VAL A 133 22.86 -7.54 3.34
C VAL A 133 23.70 -6.94 4.45
N GLY A 134 23.23 -5.85 5.05
CA GLY A 134 23.94 -5.18 6.12
C GLY A 134 24.16 -6.16 7.26
N LYS A 135 25.40 -6.62 7.45
CA LYS A 135 25.80 -7.20 8.73
C LYS A 135 25.60 -6.12 9.77
N GLY A 136 24.67 -6.36 10.70
CA GLY A 136 24.48 -5.53 11.87
C GLY A 136 25.84 -5.29 12.53
N SER A 137 26.20 -4.03 12.69
CA SER A 137 27.36 -3.61 13.47
C SER A 137 27.08 -3.95 14.93
N GLY A 138 27.43 -5.17 15.33
CA GLY A 138 27.65 -5.53 16.72
C GLY A 138 28.77 -4.62 17.24
N ARG A 139 28.40 -3.71 18.15
CA ARG A 139 29.32 -2.92 18.96
C ARG A 139 30.32 -3.86 19.63
N THR A 140 31.57 -3.88 19.18
CA THR A 140 32.70 -4.36 19.98
C THR A 140 32.98 -3.32 21.05
N GLY A 141 32.41 -3.54 22.24
CA GLY A 141 32.79 -2.85 23.46
C GLY A 141 34.24 -3.17 23.83
N ARG A 142 34.92 -2.13 24.32
CA ARG A 142 36.28 -2.05 24.86
C ARG A 142 36.83 -3.36 25.45
N ARG A 143 38.02 -3.77 25.01
CA ARG A 143 38.93 -4.58 25.83
C ARG A 143 39.70 -3.63 26.73
N GLU A 144 39.65 -3.96 28.01
CA GLU A 144 40.37 -3.34 29.11
C GLU A 144 41.89 -3.42 28.93
N GLU A 145 42.52 -2.48 29.62
CA GLU A 145 43.93 -2.20 29.77
C GLU A 145 44.70 -3.42 30.29
N ASP A 146 45.89 -3.67 29.72
CA ASP A 146 47.04 -4.16 30.46
C ASP A 146 48.26 -4.13 29.53
N HIS A 147 49.36 -3.51 30.01
CA HIS A 147 50.78 -3.56 29.59
C HIS A 147 51.37 -2.15 29.82
N GLY A 148 52.32 -1.89 30.71
CA GLY A 148 53.11 -2.72 31.61
C GLY A 148 54.09 -1.81 32.36
N VAL A 149 54.32 -2.14 33.64
CA VAL A 149 55.32 -1.51 34.52
C VAL A 149 56.74 -1.86 34.06
N ARG A 150 57.61 -0.84 33.96
CA ARG A 150 59.10 -0.83 34.03
C ARG A 150 59.49 0.65 33.78
N GLY A 151 60.12 1.44 34.66
CA GLY A 151 61.05 1.21 35.76
C GLY A 151 62.41 1.78 35.36
N GLU A 152 62.85 2.88 36.00
CA GLU A 152 64.23 3.49 36.07
C GLU A 152 64.06 4.83 36.86
N GLN A 153 64.53 5.00 38.10
CA GLN A 153 65.91 5.30 38.58
C GLN A 153 66.53 6.46 37.78
N GLU A 154 66.96 7.62 38.31
CA GLU A 154 67.35 8.14 39.65
C GLU A 154 66.79 9.56 39.88
#